data_AF-A0A1I4S638-F1
#
_entry.id   AF-A0A1I4S638-F1
#
_cell.length_a   1.000
_cell.length_b   1.000
_cell.length_c   1.000
_cell.angle_alpha   90.00
_cell.angle_beta   90.00
_cell.angle_gamma   90.00
#
_symmetry.space_group_name_H-M   'P 1'
#
loop_
_entity.id
_entity.type
_entity.pdbx_description
1 polymer ?
#
loop_
_entity_poly.entity_id
_entity_poly.type
_entity_poly.pdbx_seq_one_letter_code
_entity_poly.pdbx_strand_id
1 'polypeptide(L)'
;MDPTEETTVNETNIEETTGDAGEEPKTTSLVPIDEYLAAGVHIGTQQKTENMMKFVYRVRTDGLYVLDIQATDERIKLAANFLSQYDPQRILVVSARQYGQFPAKMFAKAIGAKSMVGRFIPGILTNPKIENFYEPDVVIVTDPTGDAQVIKETVNIGVPVVALCDTNNMTSNVDLVIPTNNKGRKALSLVYWLLAREISKSNDSMFTYELEDFEAGV
;
A
#
# COMPACT_ATOMS: atom_id res chain seq x y z
N MET A 1 -77.58 4.88 -28.25
CA MET A 1 -77.05 4.47 -26.94
C MET A 1 -75.66 3.96 -27.23
N ASP A 2 -74.65 4.73 -26.85
CA ASP A 2 -73.23 4.35 -26.78
C ASP A 2 -73.02 3.10 -25.88
N PRO A 3 -71.82 2.47 -25.81
CA PRO A 3 -71.01 1.81 -26.86
C PRO A 3 -70.49 0.42 -26.35
N THR A 4 -69.73 -0.33 -27.16
CA THR A 4 -68.66 -1.30 -26.74
C THR A 4 -68.07 -1.93 -28.01
N GLU A 5 -67.03 -1.33 -28.59
CA GLU A 5 -65.60 -1.64 -28.35
C GLU A 5 -65.10 -2.86 -29.14
N GLU A 6 -64.66 -2.59 -30.37
CA GLU A 6 -63.51 -3.28 -30.97
C GLU A 6 -63.01 -2.41 -32.13
N THR A 7 -61.96 -1.62 -31.91
CA THR A 7 -61.20 -1.00 -33.01
C THR A 7 -59.74 -0.93 -32.62
N THR A 8 -58.97 -1.69 -33.39
CA THR A 8 -57.52 -1.70 -33.59
C THR A 8 -56.80 -0.38 -33.31
N VAL A 9 -55.80 -0.44 -32.43
CA VAL A 9 -54.74 0.57 -32.22
C VAL A 9 -53.42 -0.17 -32.51
N ASN A 10 -52.87 -0.03 -33.71
CA ASN A 10 -51.81 0.90 -34.11
C ASN A 10 -50.54 0.84 -33.25
N GLU A 11 -49.46 0.57 -33.98
CA GLU A 11 -48.06 0.41 -33.58
C GLU A 11 -47.59 1.49 -32.60
N THR A 12 -47.17 1.05 -31.42
CA THR A 12 -46.32 1.83 -30.51
C THR A 12 -45.07 1.04 -30.21
N ASN A 13 -43.94 1.73 -30.40
CA ASN A 13 -42.58 1.36 -30.02
C ASN A 13 -42.51 0.43 -28.82
N ILE A 14 -41.87 -0.72 -29.02
CA ILE A 14 -41.36 -1.55 -27.93
C ILE A 14 -40.09 -0.85 -27.44
N GLU A 15 -40.26 0.01 -26.43
CA GLU A 15 -39.17 0.37 -25.54
C GLU A 15 -38.83 -0.89 -24.73
N GLU A 16 -37.76 -1.58 -25.11
CA GLU A 16 -37.08 -2.51 -24.21
C GLU A 16 -36.41 -1.70 -23.09
N THR A 17 -37.19 -1.41 -22.05
CA THR A 17 -36.65 -1.17 -20.71
C THR A 17 -36.12 -2.51 -20.17
N THR A 18 -34.93 -2.91 -20.65
CA THR A 18 -34.09 -3.82 -19.88
C THR A 18 -33.50 -3.01 -18.74
N GLY A 19 -34.04 -3.27 -17.54
CA GLY A 19 -33.64 -2.62 -16.31
C GLY A 19 -32.14 -2.65 -16.13
N ASP A 20 -31.63 -1.48 -15.73
CA ASP A 20 -30.30 -1.24 -15.21
C ASP A 20 -30.08 -2.16 -14.00
N ALA A 21 -29.56 -3.34 -14.28
CA ALA A 21 -29.20 -4.33 -13.29
C ALA A 21 -27.83 -3.96 -12.71
N GLY A 22 -27.87 -3.21 -11.61
CA GLY A 22 -26.82 -3.14 -10.60
C GLY A 22 -25.46 -2.66 -11.11
N GLU A 23 -25.19 -1.37 -10.94
CA GLU A 23 -23.81 -0.91 -10.76
C GLU A 23 -23.20 -1.67 -9.57
N GLU A 24 -22.45 -2.73 -9.86
CA GLU A 24 -21.35 -3.14 -8.98
C GLU A 24 -20.49 -1.88 -8.74
N PRO A 25 -20.09 -1.57 -7.49
CA PRO A 25 -19.25 -0.41 -7.25
C PRO A 25 -17.96 -0.66 -8.03
N LYS A 26 -17.77 0.07 -9.14
CA LYS A 26 -16.48 0.12 -9.83
C LYS A 26 -15.46 0.49 -8.77
N THR A 27 -14.73 -0.50 -8.29
CA THR A 27 -13.71 -0.30 -7.27
C THR A 27 -12.65 0.51 -7.98
N THR A 28 -12.62 1.82 -7.74
CA THR A 28 -11.65 2.72 -8.36
C THR A 28 -10.28 2.42 -7.78
N SER A 29 -9.66 1.33 -8.23
CA SER A 29 -8.28 0.97 -7.90
C SER A 29 -7.33 2.07 -8.38
N LEU A 30 -6.28 2.34 -7.63
CA LEU A 30 -5.30 3.38 -7.95
C LEU A 30 -4.61 3.16 -9.29
N VAL A 31 -4.52 1.90 -9.71
CA VAL A 31 -3.86 1.40 -10.91
C VAL A 31 -4.68 0.21 -11.44
N PRO A 32 -4.66 -0.06 -12.76
CA PRO A 32 -5.21 -1.30 -13.29
C PRO A 32 -4.72 -2.54 -12.53
N ILE A 33 -5.64 -3.49 -12.30
CA ILE A 33 -5.36 -4.73 -11.57
C ILE A 33 -4.20 -5.51 -12.22
N ASP A 34 -4.08 -5.43 -13.54
CA ASP A 34 -3.03 -6.07 -14.31
C ASP A 34 -1.62 -5.63 -13.90
N GLU A 35 -1.43 -4.37 -13.50
CA GLU A 35 -0.11 -3.88 -13.06
C GLU A 35 0.25 -4.43 -11.66
N TYR A 36 -0.72 -4.54 -10.75
CA TYR A 36 -0.51 -5.20 -9.44
C TYR A 36 -0.16 -6.69 -9.61
N LEU A 37 -0.79 -7.35 -10.59
CA LEU A 37 -0.50 -8.73 -10.95
C LEU A 37 0.90 -8.85 -11.57
N ALA A 38 1.25 -7.98 -12.52
CA ALA A 38 2.54 -7.97 -13.20
C ALA A 38 3.71 -7.66 -12.26
N ALA A 39 3.52 -6.78 -11.28
CA ALA A 39 4.52 -6.46 -10.26
C ALA A 39 4.67 -7.59 -9.21
N GLY A 40 3.71 -8.53 -9.14
CA GLY A 40 3.74 -9.65 -8.21
C GLY A 40 3.42 -9.28 -6.75
N VAL A 41 2.63 -8.22 -6.54
CA VAL A 41 2.22 -7.74 -5.20
C VAL A 41 1.40 -8.79 -4.44
N HIS A 42 0.60 -9.57 -5.16
CA HIS A 42 -0.27 -10.61 -4.62
C HIS A 42 0.46 -11.90 -4.20
N ILE A 43 1.72 -12.07 -4.58
CA ILE A 43 2.47 -13.31 -4.33
C ILE A 43 3.06 -13.25 -2.93
N GLY A 44 2.47 -13.99 -1.99
CA GLY A 44 2.98 -14.15 -0.63
C GLY A 44 3.94 -15.34 -0.50
N THR A 45 4.11 -15.81 0.74
CA THR A 45 5.02 -16.93 1.07
C THR A 45 4.28 -18.23 1.35
N GLN A 46 5.00 -19.29 1.72
CA GLN A 46 4.40 -20.54 2.24
C GLN A 46 4.06 -20.47 3.74
N GLN A 47 4.59 -19.47 4.44
CA GLN A 47 4.32 -19.28 5.87
C GLN A 47 3.18 -18.29 6.05
N LYS A 48 2.37 -18.52 7.08
CA LYS A 48 1.26 -17.65 7.45
C LYS A 48 1.30 -17.31 8.94
N THR A 49 0.93 -16.09 9.27
CA THR A 49 0.64 -15.65 10.63
C THR A 49 -0.86 -15.44 10.80
N GLU A 50 -1.37 -15.63 12.02
CA GLU A 50 -2.80 -15.48 12.32
C GLU A 50 -3.32 -14.07 11.96
N ASN A 51 -2.56 -13.03 12.30
CA ASN A 51 -2.93 -11.64 12.04
C ASN A 51 -3.06 -11.30 10.55
N MET A 52 -2.30 -11.99 9.69
CA MET A 52 -2.29 -11.75 8.23
C MET A 52 -3.35 -12.57 7.49
N MET A 53 -3.99 -13.55 8.13
CA MET A 53 -5.02 -14.39 7.50
C MET A 53 -6.18 -13.57 6.91
N LYS A 54 -6.50 -12.42 7.51
CA LYS A 54 -7.56 -11.51 7.03
C LYS A 54 -7.27 -10.84 5.68
N PHE A 55 -6.00 -10.84 5.24
CA PHE A 55 -5.57 -10.25 3.97
C PHE A 55 -5.24 -11.31 2.91
N VAL A 56 -5.40 -12.59 3.24
CA VAL A 56 -5.15 -13.70 2.33
C VAL A 56 -6.45 -14.02 1.59
N TYR A 57 -6.41 -13.96 0.27
CA TYR A 57 -7.54 -14.32 -0.59
C TYR A 57 -7.66 -15.83 -0.77
N ARG A 58 -6.57 -16.50 -1.19
CA ARG A 58 -6.56 -17.95 -1.43
C ARG A 58 -5.16 -18.55 -1.32
N VAL A 59 -5.09 -19.88 -1.33
CA VAL A 59 -3.84 -20.64 -1.41
C VAL A 59 -3.69 -21.19 -2.83
N ARG A 60 -2.50 -21.03 -3.43
CA ARG A 60 -2.16 -21.63 -4.72
C ARG A 60 -1.88 -23.13 -4.57
N THR A 61 -1.95 -23.88 -5.66
CA THR A 61 -1.57 -25.30 -5.71
C THR A 61 -0.17 -25.59 -5.16
N ASP A 62 0.73 -24.63 -5.27
CA ASP A 62 2.14 -24.77 -4.85
C ASP A 62 2.36 -24.43 -3.37
N GLY A 63 1.29 -24.16 -2.62
CA GLY A 63 1.33 -23.79 -1.21
C GLY A 63 1.69 -22.33 -0.94
N LEU A 64 1.82 -21.48 -1.97
CA LEU A 64 1.97 -20.04 -1.80
C LEU A 64 0.63 -19.39 -1.47
N TYR A 65 0.62 -18.54 -0.45
CA TYR A 65 -0.54 -17.72 -0.12
C TYR A 65 -0.64 -16.54 -1.07
N VAL A 66 -1.86 -16.26 -1.54
CA VAL A 66 -2.18 -15.13 -2.41
C VAL A 66 -2.85 -14.05 -1.58
N LEU A 67 -2.26 -12.85 -1.56
CA LEU A 67 -2.80 -11.67 -0.90
C LEU A 67 -3.93 -11.05 -1.75
N ASP A 68 -4.90 -10.44 -1.06
CA ASP A 68 -5.96 -9.67 -1.69
C ASP A 68 -5.47 -8.28 -2.12
N ILE A 69 -5.57 -8.00 -3.42
CA ILE A 69 -5.13 -6.75 -4.04
C ILE A 69 -6.06 -5.59 -3.65
N GLN A 70 -7.37 -5.84 -3.48
CA GLN A 70 -8.31 -4.80 -3.08
C GLN A 70 -7.99 -4.29 -1.68
N ALA A 71 -7.75 -5.20 -0.74
CA ALA A 71 -7.30 -4.85 0.60
C ALA A 71 -5.97 -4.08 0.58
N THR A 72 -5.04 -4.40 -0.33
CA THR A 72 -3.80 -3.63 -0.50
C THR A 72 -4.08 -2.20 -0.97
N ASP A 73 -4.93 -2.01 -1.98
CA ASP A 73 -5.28 -0.71 -2.54
C ASP A 73 -5.93 0.22 -1.48
N GLU A 74 -6.89 -0.31 -0.73
CA GLU A 74 -7.54 0.41 0.38
C GLU A 74 -6.53 0.83 1.46
N ARG A 75 -5.60 -0.07 1.81
CA ARG A 75 -4.57 0.20 2.82
C ARG A 75 -3.54 1.22 2.35
N ILE A 76 -3.19 1.23 1.06
CA ILE A 76 -2.31 2.24 0.47
C ILE A 76 -2.99 3.62 0.54
N LYS A 77 -4.27 3.74 0.16
CA LYS A 77 -5.03 4.99 0.28
C LYS A 77 -5.08 5.49 1.72
N LEU A 78 -5.39 4.59 2.66
CA LEU A 78 -5.43 4.93 4.09
C LEU A 78 -4.07 5.39 4.59
N ALA A 79 -2.99 4.71 4.20
CA ALA A 79 -1.62 5.07 4.56
C ALA A 79 -1.21 6.41 3.96
N ALA A 80 -1.54 6.69 2.70
CA ALA A 80 -1.25 7.96 2.07
C ALA A 80 -1.96 9.13 2.78
N ASN A 81 -3.25 8.97 3.09
CA ASN A 81 -4.04 9.96 3.84
C ASN A 81 -3.55 10.15 5.28
N PHE A 82 -2.99 9.10 5.90
CA PHE A 82 -2.40 9.18 7.22
C PHE A 82 -1.06 9.94 7.16
N LEU A 83 -0.19 9.60 6.21
CA LEU A 83 1.12 10.20 6.04
C LEU A 83 1.06 11.67 5.57
N SER A 84 0.02 12.06 4.82
CA SER A 84 -0.16 13.45 4.37
C SER A 84 -0.48 14.42 5.51
N GLN A 85 -0.87 13.93 6.70
CA GLN A 85 -1.15 14.78 7.87
C GLN A 85 0.12 15.19 8.62
N TYR A 86 1.25 14.55 8.34
CA TYR A 86 2.53 14.80 8.99
C TYR A 86 3.42 15.71 8.14
N ASP A 87 4.36 16.40 8.79
CA ASP A 87 5.41 17.14 8.11
C ASP A 87 6.34 16.16 7.37
N PRO A 88 6.56 16.30 6.06
CA PRO A 88 7.49 15.49 5.29
C PRO A 88 8.86 15.31 5.97
N GLN A 89 9.39 16.35 6.60
CA GLN A 89 10.71 16.31 7.24
C GLN A 89 10.76 15.49 8.53
N ARG A 90 9.62 15.08 9.07
CA ARG A 90 9.47 14.25 10.28
C ARG A 90 9.11 12.80 9.97
N ILE A 91 8.97 12.44 8.69
CA ILE A 91 8.71 11.07 8.25
C ILE A 91 10.04 10.32 8.11
N LEU A 92 10.18 9.19 8.80
CA LEU A 92 11.32 8.30 8.66
C LEU A 92 10.94 7.05 7.85
N VAL A 93 11.68 6.77 6.79
CA VAL A 93 11.51 5.54 6.01
C VAL A 93 12.71 4.64 6.24
N VAL A 94 12.46 3.39 6.64
CA VAL A 94 13.50 2.40 6.93
C VAL A 94 13.37 1.16 6.06
N SER A 95 14.52 0.72 5.55
CA SER A 95 14.66 -0.57 4.88
C SER A 95 16.06 -1.16 5.10
N ALA A 96 16.15 -2.24 5.85
CA ALA A 96 17.35 -3.08 5.89
C ALA A 96 17.50 -3.94 4.62
N ARG A 97 16.38 -4.30 3.97
CA ARG A 97 16.36 -5.20 2.80
C ARG A 97 17.00 -4.58 1.57
N GLN A 98 17.90 -5.29 0.91
CA GLN A 98 18.63 -4.82 -0.28
C GLN A 98 17.71 -4.27 -1.38
N TYR A 99 16.66 -5.00 -1.75
CA TYR A 99 15.71 -4.54 -2.79
C TYR A 99 14.78 -3.41 -2.32
N GLY A 100 14.61 -3.21 -1.02
CA GLY A 100 13.82 -2.10 -0.47
C GLY A 100 14.62 -0.82 -0.26
N GLN A 101 15.96 -0.88 -0.22
CA GLN A 101 16.81 0.30 0.02
C GLN A 101 16.65 1.35 -1.07
N PHE A 102 16.58 0.95 -2.34
CA PHE A 102 16.47 1.90 -3.44
C PHE A 102 15.08 2.55 -3.54
N PRO A 103 13.96 1.79 -3.54
CA PRO A 103 12.62 2.37 -3.50
C PRO A 103 12.39 3.29 -2.29
N ALA A 104 12.89 2.92 -1.11
CA ALA A 104 12.80 3.75 0.10
C ALA A 104 13.54 5.09 -0.04
N LYS A 105 14.73 5.11 -0.66
CA LYS A 105 15.46 6.35 -0.95
C LYS A 105 14.71 7.23 -1.95
N MET A 106 14.17 6.63 -3.00
CA MET A 106 13.44 7.35 -4.03
C MET A 106 12.14 7.94 -3.48
N PHE A 107 11.41 7.18 -2.67
CA PHE A 107 10.26 7.66 -1.92
C PHE A 107 10.60 8.85 -1.03
N ALA A 108 11.68 8.74 -0.25
CA ALA A 108 12.15 9.82 0.60
C ALA A 108 12.53 11.08 -0.19
N LYS A 109 13.18 10.91 -1.35
CA LYS A 109 13.50 12.02 -2.26
C LYS A 109 12.25 12.68 -2.84
N ALA A 110 11.24 11.89 -3.19
CA ALA A 110 10.01 12.39 -3.81
C ALA A 110 9.16 13.23 -2.85
N ILE A 111 9.07 12.82 -1.59
CA ILE A 111 8.26 13.52 -0.57
C ILE A 111 9.08 14.56 0.21
N GLY A 112 10.40 14.41 0.27
CA GLY A 112 11.27 15.20 1.16
C GLY A 112 11.43 14.58 2.55
N ALA A 113 11.15 13.28 2.69
CA ALA A 113 11.30 12.53 3.94
C ALA A 113 12.75 12.09 4.20
N LYS A 114 13.03 11.65 5.43
CA LYS A 114 14.33 11.09 5.79
C LYS A 114 14.33 9.59 5.53
N SER A 115 15.26 9.10 4.70
CA SER A 115 15.49 7.65 4.56
C SER A 115 16.67 7.19 5.40
N MET A 116 16.52 6.08 6.12
CA MET A 116 17.61 5.32 6.71
C MET A 116 17.61 3.91 6.13
N VAL A 117 18.62 3.64 5.31
CA VAL A 117 18.73 2.38 4.56
C VAL A 117 19.92 1.56 5.02
N GLY A 118 19.78 0.24 4.91
CA GLY A 118 20.82 -0.69 5.31
C GLY A 118 20.77 -0.99 6.80
N ARG A 119 21.93 -1.19 7.42
CA ARG A 119 22.01 -1.60 8.82
C ARG A 119 21.57 -0.44 9.72
N PHE A 120 20.48 -0.64 10.44
CA PHE A 120 20.05 0.29 11.48
C PHE A 120 20.98 0.20 12.70
N ILE A 121 21.52 1.34 13.14
CA ILE A 121 22.38 1.41 14.32
C ILE A 121 21.45 1.57 15.54
N PRO A 122 21.51 0.66 16.52
CA PRO A 122 20.70 0.79 17.72
C PRO A 122 20.94 2.12 18.45
N GLY A 123 19.87 2.77 18.86
CA GLY A 123 19.90 4.02 19.62
C GLY A 123 19.75 5.29 18.78
N ILE A 124 19.59 5.18 17.45
CA ILE A 124 19.34 6.33 16.57
C ILE A 124 18.08 7.09 17.00
N LEU A 125 17.05 6.40 17.50
CA LEU A 125 15.80 7.05 17.93
C LEU A 125 15.76 7.35 19.43
N THR A 126 16.58 6.67 20.24
CA THR A 126 16.46 6.74 21.71
C THR A 126 17.62 7.48 22.39
N ASN A 127 18.77 7.66 21.72
CA ASN A 127 19.97 8.23 22.33
C ASN A 127 20.42 9.53 21.62
N PRO A 128 20.16 10.71 22.20
CA PRO A 128 20.55 12.00 21.65
C PRO A 128 22.07 12.23 21.47
N LYS A 129 22.92 11.39 22.08
CA LYS A 129 24.39 11.54 22.00
C LYS A 129 24.99 10.95 20.72
N ILE A 130 24.20 10.22 19.92
CA ILE A 130 24.67 9.63 18.66
C ILE A 130 24.62 10.71 17.57
N GLU A 131 25.64 10.75 16.71
CA GLU A 131 25.76 11.78 15.65
C GLU A 131 24.57 11.81 14.67
N ASN A 132 23.96 10.64 14.41
CA ASN A 132 22.82 10.48 13.52
C ASN A 132 21.48 10.35 14.27
N PHE A 133 21.37 10.95 15.46
CA PHE A 133 20.12 10.98 16.21
C PHE A 133 19.02 11.70 15.40
N TYR A 134 17.83 11.12 15.38
CA TYR A 134 16.71 11.67 14.64
C TYR A 134 15.40 11.30 15.33
N GLU A 135 14.49 12.28 15.44
CA GLU A 135 13.19 12.15 16.11
C GLU A 135 12.07 12.27 15.07
N PRO A 136 11.54 11.14 14.56
CA PRO A 136 10.42 11.14 13.64
C PRO A 136 9.07 11.23 14.36
N ASP A 137 8.07 11.78 13.68
CA ASP A 137 6.67 11.74 14.13
C ASP A 137 5.93 10.50 13.60
N VAL A 138 6.46 9.87 12.54
CA VAL A 138 5.95 8.61 11.98
C VAL A 138 7.08 7.84 11.31
N VAL A 139 7.03 6.50 11.44
CA VAL A 139 8.01 5.60 10.84
C VAL A 139 7.35 4.65 9.85
N ILE A 140 7.93 4.54 8.66
CA ILE A 140 7.57 3.58 7.62
C ILE A 140 8.64 2.49 7.56
N VAL A 141 8.22 1.24 7.67
CA VAL A 141 9.09 0.07 7.70
C VAL A 141 8.79 -0.87 6.53
N THR A 142 9.83 -1.31 5.83
CA THR A 142 9.68 -2.21 4.67
C THR A 142 9.42 -3.65 5.07
N ASP A 143 10.03 -4.11 6.16
CA ASP A 143 9.79 -5.45 6.67
C ASP A 143 9.89 -5.49 8.19
N PRO A 144 8.79 -5.78 8.91
CA PRO A 144 8.80 -5.88 10.37
C PRO A 144 9.84 -6.86 10.94
N THR A 145 10.17 -7.91 10.19
CA THR A 145 11.14 -8.93 10.65
C THR A 145 12.58 -8.45 10.48
N GLY A 146 12.92 -7.90 9.30
CA GLY A 146 14.24 -7.35 9.03
C GLY A 146 14.55 -6.07 9.83
N ASP A 147 13.55 -5.23 10.06
CA ASP A 147 13.68 -3.92 10.71
C ASP A 147 13.15 -3.93 12.16
N ALA A 148 13.14 -5.11 12.81
CA ALA A 148 12.59 -5.29 14.15
C ALA A 148 13.24 -4.37 15.21
N GLN A 149 14.51 -3.97 15.00
CA GLN A 149 15.18 -3.01 15.89
C GLN A 149 14.50 -1.64 15.86
N VAL A 150 14.08 -1.19 14.69
CA VAL A 150 13.40 0.10 14.53
C VAL A 150 12.06 0.05 15.23
N ILE A 151 11.27 -1.00 15.00
CA ILE A 151 9.97 -1.17 15.65
C ILE A 151 10.11 -1.12 17.19
N LYS A 152 11.13 -1.79 17.76
CA LYS A 152 11.38 -1.75 19.20
C LYS A 152 11.68 -0.34 19.72
N GLU A 153 12.53 0.40 19.01
CA GLU A 153 12.86 1.77 19.41
C GLU A 153 11.68 2.72 19.23
N THR A 154 10.93 2.58 18.14
CA THR A 154 9.72 3.36 17.84
C THR A 154 8.63 3.15 18.90
N VAL A 155 8.46 1.91 19.39
CA VAL A 155 7.55 1.61 20.52
C VAL A 155 8.00 2.29 21.81
N ASN A 156 9.31 2.33 22.08
CA ASN A 156 9.83 2.96 23.30
C ASN A 156 9.63 4.49 23.30
N ILE A 157 9.68 5.13 22.14
CA ILE A 157 9.43 6.58 22.00
C ILE A 157 7.94 6.92 21.86
N GLY A 158 7.09 5.95 21.54
CA GLY A 158 5.64 6.14 21.39
C GLY A 158 5.22 6.75 20.05
N VAL A 159 5.96 6.47 18.98
CA VAL A 159 5.69 6.97 17.62
C VAL A 159 4.94 5.92 16.81
N PRO A 160 3.98 6.29 15.93
CA PRO A 160 3.26 5.32 15.11
C PRO A 160 4.13 4.65 14.03
N VAL A 161 3.88 3.35 13.82
CA VAL A 161 4.57 2.51 12.82
C VAL A 161 3.62 2.10 11.69
N VAL A 162 3.99 2.47 10.47
CA VAL A 162 3.40 1.93 9.23
C VAL A 162 4.35 0.88 8.68
N ALA A 163 3.86 -0.33 8.35
CA ALA A 163 4.73 -1.37 7.79
C ALA A 163 4.14 -2.11 6.60
N LEU A 164 5.03 -2.46 5.66
CA LEU A 164 4.74 -3.38 4.56
C LEU A 164 4.88 -4.83 5.06
N CYS A 165 3.77 -5.56 5.06
CA CYS A 165 3.71 -6.90 5.63
C CYS A 165 3.34 -7.94 4.58
N ASP A 166 4.15 -8.98 4.50
CA ASP A 166 3.88 -10.22 3.79
C ASP A 166 3.21 -11.24 4.73
N THR A 167 2.76 -12.37 4.20
CA THR A 167 1.97 -13.40 4.90
C THR A 167 2.69 -13.99 6.11
N ASN A 168 4.02 -13.98 6.11
CA ASN A 168 4.86 -14.52 7.18
C ASN A 168 5.18 -13.49 8.29
N ASN A 169 4.84 -12.22 8.10
CA ASN A 169 5.21 -11.19 9.06
C ASN A 169 4.30 -11.19 10.28
N MET A 170 4.89 -10.92 11.44
CA MET A 170 4.15 -10.60 12.66
C MET A 170 3.84 -9.12 12.65
N THR A 171 2.58 -8.76 12.91
CA THR A 171 2.11 -7.38 12.95
C THR A 171 2.07 -6.81 14.38
N SER A 172 2.76 -7.46 15.32
CA SER A 172 2.84 -6.98 16.71
C SER A 172 3.60 -5.67 16.74
N ASN A 173 3.02 -4.64 17.35
CA ASN A 173 3.55 -3.26 17.41
C ASN A 173 3.62 -2.53 16.05
N VAL A 174 2.76 -2.92 15.10
CA VAL A 174 2.54 -2.17 13.87
C VAL A 174 1.13 -1.59 13.93
N ASP A 175 1.00 -0.26 13.84
CA ASP A 175 -0.28 0.44 13.93
C ASP A 175 -1.04 0.36 12.60
N LEU A 176 -0.32 0.53 11.50
CA LEU A 176 -0.89 0.44 10.15
C LEU A 176 -0.15 -0.57 9.30
N VAL A 177 -0.87 -1.64 8.93
CA VAL A 177 -0.37 -2.71 8.07
C VAL A 177 -0.81 -2.46 6.63
N ILE A 178 0.15 -2.48 5.71
CA ILE A 178 -0.07 -2.53 4.26
C ILE A 178 0.25 -3.96 3.80
N PRO A 179 -0.74 -4.79 3.45
CA PRO A 179 -0.50 -6.15 3.00
C PRO A 179 0.12 -6.12 1.60
N THR A 180 1.36 -6.58 1.46
CA THR A 180 2.07 -6.61 0.18
C THR A 180 3.24 -7.58 0.21
N ASN A 181 3.65 -8.06 -0.96
CA ASN A 181 4.92 -8.75 -1.14
C ASN A 181 6.10 -7.80 -0.88
N ASN A 182 6.75 -7.94 0.27
CA ASN A 182 7.92 -7.16 0.66
C ASN A 182 9.29 -7.79 0.27
N LYS A 183 9.26 -8.76 -0.65
CA LYS A 183 10.47 -9.46 -1.15
C LYS A 183 10.74 -9.16 -2.61
N GLY A 184 9.70 -8.99 -3.40
CA GLY A 184 9.81 -8.70 -4.84
C GLY A 184 10.34 -7.29 -5.09
N ARG A 185 11.30 -7.16 -6.02
CA ARG A 185 11.82 -5.85 -6.45
C ARG A 185 10.70 -4.98 -7.03
N LYS A 186 9.98 -5.50 -8.02
CA LYS A 186 8.88 -4.81 -8.70
C LYS A 186 7.73 -4.46 -7.75
N ALA A 187 7.37 -5.40 -6.86
CA ALA A 187 6.33 -5.18 -5.86
C ALA A 187 6.67 -4.02 -4.90
N LEU A 188 7.90 -3.99 -4.38
CA LEU A 188 8.36 -2.90 -3.51
C LEU A 188 8.40 -1.55 -4.25
N SER A 189 8.95 -1.53 -5.47
CA SER A 189 8.99 -0.31 -6.29
C SER A 189 7.59 0.24 -6.57
N LEU A 190 6.65 -0.63 -6.97
CA LEU A 190 5.26 -0.22 -7.21
C LEU A 190 4.58 0.33 -5.95
N VAL A 191 4.73 -0.34 -4.80
CA VAL A 191 4.07 0.13 -3.56
C VAL A 191 4.65 1.47 -3.09
N TYR A 192 5.97 1.63 -3.10
CA TYR A 192 6.58 2.91 -2.74
C TYR A 192 6.23 4.03 -3.71
N TRP A 193 6.20 3.73 -5.02
CA TRP A 193 5.78 4.70 -6.04
C TRP A 193 4.32 5.13 -5.81
N LEU A 194 3.41 4.18 -5.56
CA LEU A 194 2.01 4.49 -5.28
C LEU A 194 1.82 5.33 -4.03
N LEU A 195 2.50 4.97 -2.93
CA LEU A 195 2.45 5.76 -1.71
C LEU A 195 2.95 7.20 -1.97
N ALA A 196 4.05 7.36 -2.69
CA ALA A 196 4.57 8.70 -3.01
C ALA A 196 3.59 9.50 -3.87
N ARG A 197 3.02 8.87 -4.90
CA ARG A 197 2.06 9.49 -5.81
C ARG A 197 0.80 9.95 -5.07
N GLU A 198 0.23 9.10 -4.20
CA GLU A 198 -0.98 9.46 -3.45
C GLU A 198 -0.72 10.52 -2.37
N ILE A 199 0.46 10.52 -1.74
CA ILE A 199 0.86 11.60 -0.80
C ILE A 199 1.03 12.92 -1.54
N SER A 200 1.73 12.93 -2.69
CA SER A 200 1.90 14.13 -3.51
C SER A 200 0.56 14.66 -4.02
N LYS A 201 -0.35 13.77 -4.42
CA LYS A 201 -1.72 14.12 -4.82
C LYS A 201 -2.52 14.74 -3.68
N SER A 202 -2.38 14.22 -2.46
CA SER A 202 -3.06 14.77 -1.28
C SER A 202 -2.51 16.15 -0.87
N ASN A 203 -1.24 16.41 -1.18
CA ASN A 203 -0.56 17.67 -0.91
C ASN A 203 -0.59 18.65 -2.11
N ASP A 204 -1.42 18.40 -3.13
CA ASP A 204 -1.51 19.18 -4.38
C ASP A 204 -0.14 19.49 -5.04
N SER A 205 0.82 18.59 -4.85
CA SER A 205 2.19 18.74 -5.34
C SER A 205 2.39 17.97 -6.64
N MET A 206 3.15 18.55 -7.59
CA MET A 206 3.46 17.86 -8.84
C MET A 206 4.33 16.62 -8.57
N PHE A 207 3.83 15.46 -8.95
CA PHE A 207 4.56 14.20 -8.92
C PHE A 207 5.13 13.92 -10.32
N THR A 208 6.45 13.89 -10.46
CA THR A 208 7.14 13.78 -11.76
C THR A 208 7.88 12.47 -11.97
N TYR A 209 7.72 11.51 -11.06
CA TYR A 209 8.48 10.26 -11.09
C TYR A 209 7.69 9.14 -11.75
N GLU A 210 8.36 8.39 -12.62
CA GLU A 210 7.79 7.21 -13.24
C GLU A 210 8.12 5.95 -12.42
N LEU A 211 7.43 4.85 -12.70
CA LEU A 211 7.65 3.58 -11.98
C LEU A 211 9.08 3.06 -12.17
N GLU A 212 9.64 3.26 -13.36
CA GLU A 212 11.00 2.85 -13.72
C GLU A 212 12.05 3.54 -12.85
N ASP A 213 11.81 4.80 -12.43
CA ASP A 213 12.72 5.54 -11.56
C ASP A 213 12.86 4.87 -10.18
N PHE A 214 11.85 4.12 -9.74
CA PHE A 214 11.85 3.34 -8.51
C PHE A 214 12.44 1.94 -8.69
N GLU A 215 12.64 1.48 -9.93
CA GLU A 215 13.29 0.20 -10.26
C GLU A 215 14.77 0.33 -10.63
N ALA A 216 15.19 1.52 -11.10
CA ALA A 216 16.46 1.77 -11.81
C ALA A 216 17.77 1.60 -11.00
N GLY A 217 17.70 1.37 -9.69
CA GLY A 217 18.87 1.37 -8.80
C GLY A 217 19.35 -0.01 -8.33
N VAL A 218 19.11 -1.07 -9.11
CA VAL A 218 19.63 -2.41 -8.82
C VAL A 218 20.66 -2.87 -9.84
#